data_AF-A0A0L7LB75-F1
#
_entry.id   AF-A0A0L7LB75-F1
#
_cell.length_a   1.000
_cell.length_b   1.000
_cell.length_c   1.000
_cell.angle_alpha   90.00
_cell.angle_beta   90.00
_cell.angle_gamma   90.00
#
_symmetry.space_group_name_H-M   'P 1'
#
loop_
_entity.id
_entity.type
_entity.pdbx_description
1 polymer ?
#
loop_
_entity_poly.entity_id
_entity_poly.type
_entity_poly.pdbx_seq_one_letter_code
_entity_poly.pdbx_strand_id
1 'polypeptide(L)'
;MADRLTQLQDTINQQAEHFCNSIGILQQFSTPSKFPGFDRSGSQTPQQQQNQEDYAVLFAQLISRRAKDIDTLIESLPSALSDIAQCQLDMQNPALILNKEVIPQL
;
A
#
# COMPACT_ATOMS: atom_id res chain seq x y z
N MET A 1 -15.94 11.57 -6.82
CA MET A 1 -15.38 11.01 -5.56
C MET A 1 -14.83 9.58 -5.76
N ALA A 2 -14.28 9.25 -6.94
CA ALA A 2 -13.62 7.97 -7.19
C ALA A 2 -12.08 8.10 -7.19
N ASP A 3 -11.54 9.31 -7.36
CA ASP A 3 -10.12 9.58 -7.52
C ASP A 3 -9.24 9.00 -6.43
N ARG A 4 -9.67 9.05 -5.17
CA ARG A 4 -8.88 8.52 -4.04
C ARG A 4 -8.85 6.99 -4.00
N LEU A 5 -9.97 6.34 -4.34
CA LEU A 5 -10.03 4.87 -4.40
C LEU A 5 -9.24 4.35 -5.59
N THR A 6 -9.33 5.01 -6.75
CA THR A 6 -8.51 4.72 -7.93
C THR A 6 -7.03 4.93 -7.62
N GLN A 7 -6.67 6.05 -6.99
CA GLN A 7 -5.30 6.35 -6.58
C GLN A 7 -4.74 5.31 -5.60
N LEU A 8 -5.55 4.82 -4.66
CA LEU A 8 -5.17 3.75 -3.75
C LEU A 8 -4.89 2.45 -4.52
N GLN A 9 -5.75 2.09 -5.47
CA GLN A 9 -5.55 0.91 -6.32
C GLN A 9 -4.24 1.02 -7.13
N ASP A 10 -3.99 2.16 -7.77
CA ASP A 10 -2.76 2.40 -8.53
C ASP A 10 -1.51 2.32 -7.66
N THR A 11 -1.59 2.84 -6.44
CA THR A 11 -0.47 2.81 -5.48
C THR A 11 -0.18 1.40 -4.99
N ILE A 12 -1.22 0.59 -4.73
CA ILE A 12 -1.07 -0.83 -4.36
C ILE A 12 -0.49 -1.65 -5.51
N ASN A 13 -0.93 -1.41 -6.75
CA ASN A 13 -0.39 -2.09 -7.92
C ASN A 13 1.12 -1.78 -8.09
N GLN A 14 1.52 -0.52 -7.94
CA GLN A 14 2.93 -0.12 -7.99
C GLN A 14 3.75 -0.72 -6.84
N GLN A 15 3.16 -0.84 -5.64
CA GLN A 15 3.79 -1.51 -4.51
C GLN A 15 4.07 -3.01 -4.79
N ALA A 16 3.13 -3.70 -5.42
CA ALA A 16 3.31 -5.09 -5.84
C ALA A 16 4.42 -5.24 -6.88
N GLU A 17 4.52 -4.30 -7.82
CA GLU A 17 5.60 -4.26 -8.80
C GLU A 17 6.98 -4.09 -8.13
N HIS A 18 7.10 -3.20 -7.14
CA HIS A 18 8.35 -3.03 -6.39
C HIS A 18 8.78 -4.32 -5.68
N PHE A 19 7.86 -5.09 -5.12
CA PHE A 19 8.18 -6.41 -4.55
C PHE A 19 8.71 -7.37 -5.62
N CYS A 20 8.00 -7.49 -6.75
CA CYS A 20 8.41 -8.39 -7.83
C CYS A 20 9.81 -8.04 -8.37
N ASN A 21 10.03 -6.75 -8.68
CA ASN A 21 11.29 -6.25 -9.19
C ASN A 21 12.44 -6.45 -8.18
N SER A 22 12.18 -6.23 -6.89
CA SER A 22 13.17 -6.45 -5.83
C SER A 22 13.60 -7.92 -5.74
N ILE A 23 12.66 -8.86 -5.84
CA ILE A 23 12.94 -10.30 -5.75
C ILE A 23 13.79 -10.74 -6.94
N GLY A 24 13.44 -10.31 -8.15
CA GLY A 24 14.19 -10.63 -9.37
C GLY A 24 15.63 -10.15 -9.30
N ILE A 25 15.84 -8.90 -8.89
CA ILE A 25 17.17 -8.31 -8.72
C ILE A 25 17.95 -9.02 -7.61
N LEU A 26 17.35 -9.24 -6.43
CA LEU A 26 18.00 -9.94 -5.33
C LEU A 26 18.44 -11.36 -5.73
N GLN A 27 17.63 -12.09 -6.49
CA GLN A 27 18.02 -13.40 -7.03
C GLN A 27 19.17 -13.31 -8.04
N GLN A 28 19.13 -12.34 -8.95
CA GLN A 28 20.18 -12.15 -9.96
C GLN A 28 21.54 -11.84 -9.33
N PHE A 29 21.56 -11.14 -8.20
CA PHE A 29 22.77 -10.83 -7.45
C PHE A 29 23.08 -11.81 -6.33
N SER A 30 22.19 -12.78 -6.03
CA SER A 30 22.43 -13.75 -4.97
C SER A 30 23.64 -14.64 -5.29
N THR A 31 24.54 -14.79 -4.33
CA THR A 31 25.66 -15.73 -4.48
C THR A 31 25.13 -17.14 -4.16
N PRO A 32 25.34 -18.14 -5.03
CA PRO A 32 24.90 -19.51 -4.73
C PRO A 32 25.61 -20.02 -3.48
N SER A 33 24.83 -20.41 -2.48
CA SER A 33 25.36 -20.95 -1.22
C SER A 33 26.01 -22.31 -1.46
N LYS A 34 27.22 -22.51 -0.94
CA LYS A 34 27.93 -23.80 -1.02
C LYS A 34 27.57 -24.64 0.20
N PHE A 35 27.00 -25.82 -0.03
CA PHE A 35 26.86 -26.83 1.00
C PHE A 35 28.18 -27.58 1.18
N PRO A 36 28.61 -27.84 2.43
CA PRO A 36 29.80 -28.68 2.67
C PRO A 36 29.57 -30.07 2.06
N GLY A 37 30.46 -30.49 1.16
CA GLY A 37 30.38 -31.76 0.42
C GLY A 37 29.72 -31.70 -0.97
N PHE A 38 29.29 -30.52 -1.44
CA PHE A 38 28.72 -30.34 -2.78
C PHE A 38 29.61 -29.42 -3.64
N ASP A 39 30.73 -29.96 -4.14
CA ASP A 39 31.63 -29.28 -5.08
C ASP A 39 31.09 -29.32 -6.51
N ARG A 40 29.94 -28.69 -6.75
CA ARG A 40 29.51 -28.41 -8.12
C ARG A 40 30.32 -27.22 -8.62
N SER A 41 31.47 -27.52 -9.22
CA SER A 41 32.30 -26.57 -9.96
C SER A 41 31.59 -26.17 -11.26
N GLY A 42 30.52 -25.38 -11.13
CA GLY A 42 29.74 -24.85 -12.25
C GLY A 42 29.91 -23.34 -12.33
N SER A 43 30.75 -22.91 -13.27
CA SER A 43 30.83 -21.55 -13.84
C SER A 43 30.50 -20.40 -12.87
N GLN A 44 31.46 -20.07 -12.01
CA GLN A 44 31.47 -18.78 -11.31
C GLN A 44 31.77 -17.68 -12.34
N THR A 45 30.75 -16.94 -12.77
CA THR A 45 30.98 -15.64 -13.38
C THR A 45 31.35 -14.65 -12.27
N PRO A 46 32.36 -13.77 -12.47
CA PRO A 46 32.75 -12.78 -11.48
C PRO A 46 31.59 -11.80 -11.27
N GLN A 47 30.92 -11.92 -10.12
CA GLN A 47 29.79 -11.08 -9.75
C GLN A 47 30.32 -9.82 -9.05
N GLN A 48 30.00 -8.63 -9.58
CA GLN A 48 30.29 -7.34 -8.95
C GLN A 48 29.42 -7.18 -7.69
N GLN A 49 29.93 -7.60 -6.53
CA GLN A 49 29.23 -7.53 -5.24
C GLN A 49 28.88 -6.11 -4.79
N GLN A 50 29.59 -5.10 -5.29
CA GLN A 50 29.47 -3.72 -4.80
C GLN A 50 28.09 -3.09 -5.08
N ASN A 51 27.40 -3.49 -6.15
CA ASN A 51 26.08 -2.93 -6.50
C ASN A 51 24.90 -3.63 -5.77
N GLN A 52 25.12 -4.77 -5.11
CA GLN A 52 24.03 -5.56 -4.54
C GLN A 52 23.38 -4.89 -3.32
N GLU A 53 24.19 -4.32 -2.44
CA GLU A 53 23.70 -3.65 -1.22
C GLU A 53 22.91 -2.38 -1.57
N ASP A 54 23.33 -1.63 -2.60
CA ASP A 54 22.61 -0.44 -3.08
C ASP A 54 21.20 -0.78 -3.58
N TYR A 55 21.03 -1.87 -4.33
CA TYR A 55 19.71 -2.27 -4.81
C TYR A 55 18.79 -2.71 -3.67
N ALA A 56 19.32 -3.48 -2.71
CA ALA A 56 18.53 -3.91 -1.55
C ALA A 56 18.01 -2.71 -0.75
N VAL A 57 18.87 -1.73 -0.50
CA VAL A 57 18.52 -0.50 0.20
C VAL A 57 17.53 0.34 -0.61
N LEU A 58 17.75 0.51 -1.92
CA LEU A 58 16.85 1.25 -2.80
C LEU A 58 15.43 0.66 -2.79
N PHE A 59 15.30 -0.66 -2.96
CA PHE A 59 13.99 -1.30 -2.95
C PHE A 59 13.34 -1.25 -1.57
N ALA A 60 14.10 -1.40 -0.48
CA ALA A 60 13.59 -1.23 0.87
C ALA A 60 13.02 0.19 1.09
N GLN A 61 13.69 1.22 0.57
CA GLN A 61 13.21 2.61 0.63
C GLN A 61 11.94 2.81 -0.19
N LEU A 62 11.90 2.31 -1.44
CA LEU A 62 10.73 2.41 -2.31
C LEU A 62 9.51 1.73 -1.69
N ILE A 63 9.68 0.50 -1.19
CA ILE A 63 8.63 -0.27 -0.52
C ILE A 63 8.15 0.45 0.75
N SER A 64 9.06 0.90 1.61
CA SER A 64 8.69 1.54 2.88
C SER A 64 7.97 2.88 2.67
N ARG A 65 8.40 3.66 1.66
CA ARG A 65 7.75 4.92 1.32
C ARG A 65 6.35 4.69 0.77
N ARG A 66 6.21 3.76 -0.16
CA ARG A 66 4.91 3.43 -0.78
C ARG A 66 3.92 2.85 0.22
N ALA A 67 4.38 2.05 1.19
CA ALA A 67 3.55 1.60 2.30
C ALA A 67 2.98 2.79 3.11
N LYS A 68 3.79 3.79 3.43
CA LYS A 68 3.32 5.02 4.12
C LYS A 68 2.35 5.83 3.26
N ASP A 69 2.62 5.95 1.96
CA ASP A 69 1.73 6.65 1.04
C ASP A 69 0.34 5.95 0.99
N ILE A 70 0.31 4.61 1.04
CA ILE A 70 -0.94 3.83 1.16
C ILE A 70 -1.66 4.13 2.48
N ASP A 71 -0.95 4.09 3.61
CA ASP A 71 -1.55 4.37 4.93
C ASP A 71 -2.20 5.76 4.95
N THR A 72 -1.51 6.79 4.48
CA THR A 72 -2.04 8.16 4.41
C THR A 72 -3.21 8.28 3.43
N LEU A 73 -3.19 7.54 2.32
CA LEU A 73 -4.31 7.51 1.37
C LEU A 73 -5.55 6.91 2.02
N ILE A 74 -5.41 5.84 2.79
CA ILE A 74 -6.49 5.21 3.53
C ILE A 74 -7.07 6.16 4.58
N GLU A 75 -6.22 6.84 5.37
CA GLU A 75 -6.66 7.86 6.34
C GLU A 75 -7.39 9.04 5.67
N SER A 76 -7.01 9.38 4.44
CA SER A 76 -7.62 10.46 3.67
C SER A 76 -8.93 10.08 2.97
N LEU A 77 -9.31 8.79 3.00
CA LEU A 77 -10.58 8.39 2.44
C LEU A 77 -11.70 9.06 3.24
N PRO A 78 -12.64 9.76 2.58
CA PRO A 78 -13.78 10.31 3.27
C PRO A 78 -14.47 9.17 4.01
N SER A 79 -14.87 9.40 5.26
CA SER A 79 -15.55 8.47 6.17
C SER A 79 -16.94 8.05 5.66
N ALA A 80 -17.13 7.91 4.36
CA ALA A 80 -18.40 7.75 3.65
C ALA A 80 -19.22 6.54 4.14
N LEU A 81 -18.64 5.60 4.89
CA LEU A 81 -19.42 4.58 5.58
C LEU A 81 -20.23 5.13 6.77
N SER A 82 -19.71 6.13 7.47
CA SER A 82 -20.36 6.79 8.60
C SER A 82 -21.39 7.84 8.14
N ASP A 83 -21.03 8.67 7.15
CA ASP A 83 -21.92 9.76 6.67
C ASP A 83 -23.11 9.25 5.84
N ILE A 84 -22.92 8.22 5.01
CA ILE A 84 -24.04 7.64 4.23
C ILE A 84 -25.03 6.95 5.17
N ALA A 85 -24.55 6.28 6.23
CA ALA A 85 -25.41 5.67 7.25
C ALA A 85 -26.13 6.72 8.11
N GLN A 86 -25.46 7.81 8.51
CA GLN A 86 -26.07 8.92 9.25
C GLN A 86 -27.15 9.64 8.42
N CYS A 87 -26.86 10.02 7.17
CA CYS A 87 -27.84 10.65 6.27
C CYS A 87 -29.04 9.73 5.96
N GLN A 88 -28.85 8.41 5.85
CA GLN A 88 -29.96 7.48 5.69
C GLN A 88 -30.81 7.36 6.97
N LEU A 89 -30.21 7.39 8.16
CA LEU A 89 -30.92 7.35 9.43
C LEU A 89 -31.76 8.62 9.65
N ASP A 90 -31.24 9.80 9.29
CA ASP A 90 -31.99 11.06 9.34
C ASP A 90 -33.19 11.07 8.37
N MET A 91 -33.05 10.39 7.22
CA MET A 91 -34.13 10.27 6.23
C MET A 91 -35.16 9.18 6.58
N GLN A 92 -34.83 8.25 7.50
CA GLN A 92 -35.71 7.14 7.90
C GLN A 92 -36.56 7.46 9.15
N ASN A 93 -36.33 8.58 9.85
CA ASN A 93 -37.07 8.96 11.06
C ASN A 93 -37.74 10.34 10.95
N PRO A 94 -38.91 10.45 10.29
CA PRO A 94 -39.61 11.73 10.11
C PRO A 94 -40.07 12.40 11.42
N ALA A 95 -40.04 11.70 12.56
CA ALA A 95 -40.46 12.25 13.86
C ALA A 95 -39.45 13.25 14.47
N LEU A 96 -38.17 13.22 14.05
CA LEU A 96 -37.14 14.15 14.54
C LEU A 96 -37.13 15.47 13.76
N ILE A 97 -37.63 15.49 12.52
CA ILE A 97 -37.75 16.72 11.71
C ILE A 97 -38.83 17.65 12.30
N LEU A 98 -39.97 17.09 12.73
CA LEU A 98 -41.08 17.88 13.28
C LEU A 98 -40.76 18.50 14.65
N ASN A 99 -39.91 17.85 15.45
CA ASN A 99 -39.51 18.37 16.77
C ASN A 99 -38.46 19.49 16.71
N LYS A 100 -37.77 19.67 15.57
CA LYS A 100 -36.78 20.74 15.37
C LYS A 100 -37.38 22.03 14.79
N GLU A 101 -38.51 21.95 14.08
CA GLU A 101 -39.18 23.14 13.52
C GLU A 101 -40.24 23.79 14.44
N VAL A 102 -40.66 23.13 15.53
CA VAL A 102 -41.69 23.67 16.44
C VAL A 102 -41.07 24.29 17.69
N ILE A 103 -40.03 25.11 17.53
CA ILE A 103 -39.76 26.20 18.49
C ILE A 103 -39.25 27.43 17.74
N PRO A 104 -40.16 28.28 17.27
CA PRO A 104 -39.93 29.71 17.34
C PRO A 104 -41.10 30.43 18.00
N GLN A 105 -40.83 30.98 19.19
CA GLN A 105 -41.28 32.30 19.66
C GLN A 105 -42.78 32.63 19.58
N LEU A 106 -43.57 32.29 20.62
CA LEU A 106 -44.25 33.20 21.56
C LEU A 106 -45.21 32.40 22.47
#